data_AF-A0A2V7S994-F1
#
_entry.id   AF-A0A2V7S994-F1
#
_cell.length_a   1.000
_cell.length_b   1.000
_cell.length_c   1.000
_cell.angle_alpha   90.00
_cell.angle_beta   90.00
_cell.angle_gamma   90.00
#
_symmetry.space_group_name_H-M   'P 1'
#
loop_
_entity.id
_entity.type
_entity.pdbx_description
1 polymer ?
#
loop_
_entity_poly.entity_id
_entity_poly.type
_entity_poly.pdbx_seq_one_letter_code
_entity_poly.pdbx_strand_id
1 'polypeptide(L)'
;RARAAIVAGDDLLTRQRALQAAAGKALRDIVLWLALGALCAPLVISWVRRRVWRPLRELDVALARVAEGDLMAEVAVPADDEIGALARHFNEMTRVLRERAEEQDRLAAAGELLAGVAHEVNTPLAAIAAHAENWIAQPSISDEQRAEVVQILRQTKRAAKLLHGLLHFVRATER
;
A
#
# COMPACT_ATOMS: atom_id res chain seq x y z
N ARG A 1 50.43 -33.84 -72.08
CA ARG A 1 50.92 -33.09 -70.90
C ARG A 1 50.38 -31.66 -70.86
N ALA A 2 50.43 -30.87 -71.94
CA ALA A 2 49.86 -29.51 -71.98
C ALA A 2 48.36 -29.43 -71.64
N ARG A 3 47.53 -30.35 -72.13
CA ARG A 3 46.08 -30.38 -71.87
C ARG A 3 45.71 -30.58 -70.39
N ALA A 4 46.50 -31.35 -69.63
CA ALA A 4 46.28 -31.58 -68.21
C ALA A 4 46.66 -30.35 -67.35
N ALA A 5 47.69 -29.60 -67.76
CA ALA A 5 48.09 -28.36 -67.11
C ALA A 5 47.05 -27.23 -67.31
N ILE A 6 46.43 -27.16 -68.49
CA ILE A 6 45.35 -26.19 -68.78
C ILE A 6 44.10 -26.51 -67.96
N VAL A 7 43.69 -27.79 -67.90
CA VAL A 7 42.53 -28.21 -67.08
C VAL A 7 42.76 -27.96 -65.59
N ALA A 8 43.98 -28.18 -65.07
CA ALA A 8 44.32 -27.85 -63.69
C ALA A 8 44.30 -26.34 -63.43
N GLY A 9 44.72 -25.51 -64.40
CA GLY A 9 44.63 -24.05 -64.32
C GLY A 9 43.19 -23.54 -64.27
N ASP A 10 42.31 -24.09 -65.11
CA ASP A 10 40.88 -23.74 -65.13
C ASP A 10 40.15 -24.17 -63.84
N ASP A 11 40.49 -25.34 -63.26
CA ASP A 11 39.93 -25.79 -61.97
C ASP A 11 40.38 -24.87 -60.80
N LEU A 12 41.63 -24.38 -60.81
CA LEU A 12 42.11 -23.44 -59.81
C LEU A 12 41.42 -22.07 -59.91
N LEU A 13 41.24 -21.54 -61.13
CA LEU A 13 40.57 -20.26 -61.35
C LEU A 13 39.08 -20.30 -61.00
N THR A 14 38.40 -21.41 -61.28
CA THR A 14 36.98 -21.60 -60.92
C THR A 14 36.79 -21.69 -59.40
N ARG A 15 37.64 -22.45 -58.70
CA ARG A 15 37.63 -22.49 -57.22
C ARG A 15 37.93 -21.13 -56.59
N GLN A 16 38.89 -20.38 -57.13
CA GLN A 16 39.22 -19.04 -56.63
C GLN A 16 38.03 -18.07 -56.78
N ARG A 17 37.35 -18.08 -57.94
CA ARG A 17 36.14 -17.26 -58.16
C ARG A 17 34.98 -17.68 -57.25
N ALA A 18 34.80 -18.98 -57.02
CA ALA A 18 33.78 -19.50 -56.11
C ALA A 18 34.02 -19.04 -54.66
N LEU A 19 35.29 -19.08 -54.20
CA LEU A 19 35.66 -18.57 -52.88
C LEU A 19 35.44 -17.06 -52.75
N GLN A 20 35.79 -16.27 -53.77
CA GLN A 20 35.55 -14.82 -53.78
C GLN A 20 34.05 -14.47 -53.77
N ALA A 21 33.23 -15.18 -54.56
CA ALA A 21 31.79 -14.99 -54.57
C ALA A 21 31.13 -15.40 -53.24
N ALA A 22 31.57 -16.51 -52.64
CA ALA A 22 31.11 -16.95 -51.33
C ALA A 22 31.48 -15.95 -50.22
N ALA A 23 32.72 -15.44 -50.23
CA ALA A 23 33.19 -14.43 -49.28
C ALA A 23 32.40 -13.12 -49.39
N GLY A 24 32.13 -12.64 -50.60
CA GLY A 24 31.33 -11.43 -50.82
C GLY A 24 29.89 -11.58 -50.33
N LYS A 25 29.26 -12.75 -50.55
CA LYS A 25 27.93 -13.04 -50.03
C LYS A 25 27.90 -13.06 -48.50
N ALA A 26 28.86 -13.75 -47.87
CA ALA A 26 28.97 -13.82 -46.42
C ALA A 26 29.18 -12.44 -45.78
N LEU A 27 30.07 -11.62 -46.36
CA LEU A 27 30.33 -10.27 -45.87
C LEU A 27 29.07 -9.40 -45.94
N ARG A 28 28.34 -9.45 -47.06
CA ARG A 28 27.07 -8.72 -47.22
C ARG A 28 26.05 -9.16 -46.17
N ASP A 29 25.87 -10.46 -45.98
CA ASP A 29 24.88 -10.98 -45.04
C ASP A 29 25.24 -10.57 -43.59
N ILE A 30 26.53 -10.60 -43.21
CA ILE A 30 27.00 -10.09 -41.91
C ILE A 30 26.68 -8.60 -41.75
N VAL A 31 27.00 -7.77 -42.75
CA VAL A 31 26.72 -6.34 -42.71
C VAL A 31 25.22 -6.05 -42.60
N LEU A 32 24.38 -6.82 -43.31
CA LEU A 32 22.93 -6.70 -43.22
C LEU A 32 22.40 -7.03 -41.82
N TRP A 33 22.87 -8.12 -41.20
CA TRP A 33 22.48 -8.48 -39.83
C TRP A 33 22.98 -7.46 -38.80
N LEU A 34 24.18 -6.92 -38.97
CA LEU A 34 24.71 -5.86 -38.11
C LEU A 34 23.89 -4.57 -38.23
N ALA A 35 23.57 -4.16 -39.46
CA ALA A 35 22.73 -2.98 -39.69
C ALA A 35 21.33 -3.15 -39.11
N LEU A 36 20.72 -4.33 -39.29
CA LEU A 36 19.42 -4.66 -38.71
C LEU A 36 19.47 -4.64 -37.17
N GLY A 37 20.49 -5.24 -36.57
CA GLY A 37 20.69 -5.22 -35.13
C GLY A 37 20.84 -3.79 -34.58
N ALA A 38 21.63 -2.96 -35.25
CA ALA A 38 21.83 -1.56 -34.88
C ALA A 38 20.53 -0.73 -34.95
N LEU A 39 19.64 -1.05 -35.91
CA LEU A 39 18.34 -0.40 -36.04
C LEU A 39 17.32 -0.89 -35.00
N CYS A 40 17.29 -2.19 -34.71
CA CYS A 40 16.33 -2.79 -33.77
C CYS A 40 16.69 -2.55 -32.30
N ALA A 41 17.98 -2.49 -31.96
CA ALA A 41 18.45 -2.31 -30.59
C ALA A 41 17.81 -1.10 -29.87
N PRO A 42 17.81 0.14 -30.42
CA PRO A 42 17.18 1.28 -29.73
C PRO A 42 15.67 1.13 -29.59
N LEU A 43 14.99 0.44 -30.51
CA LEU A 43 13.56 0.16 -30.42
C LEU A 43 13.25 -0.77 -29.25
N VAL A 44 14.00 -1.88 -29.13
CA VAL A 44 13.85 -2.83 -28.02
C VAL A 44 14.20 -2.17 -26.70
N ILE A 45 15.32 -1.44 -26.62
CA ILE A 45 15.73 -0.71 -25.41
C ILE A 45 14.65 0.30 -24.99
N SER A 46 14.11 1.08 -25.94
CA SER A 46 13.04 2.04 -25.65
C SER A 46 11.76 1.35 -25.17
N TRP A 47 11.40 0.20 -25.77
CA TRP A 47 10.25 -0.60 -25.37
C TRP A 47 10.41 -1.17 -23.96
N VAL A 48 11.54 -1.84 -23.68
CA VAL A 48 11.88 -2.39 -22.36
C VAL A 48 11.89 -1.28 -21.30
N ARG A 49 12.50 -0.14 -21.62
CA ARG A 49 12.55 1.01 -20.71
C ARG A 49 11.16 1.53 -20.35
N ARG A 50 10.25 1.62 -21.32
CA ARG A 50 8.87 2.10 -21.10
C ARG A 50 8.01 1.08 -20.38
N ARG A 51 8.21 -0.22 -20.65
CA ARG A 51 7.35 -1.29 -20.14
C ARG A 51 7.78 -1.82 -18.77
N VAL A 52 9.08 -1.80 -18.46
CA VAL A 52 9.62 -2.43 -17.25
C VAL A 52 10.37 -1.43 -16.36
N TRP A 53 11.37 -0.71 -16.88
CA TRP A 53 12.23 0.14 -16.02
C TRP A 53 11.48 1.35 -15.46
N ARG A 54 10.66 2.01 -16.28
CA ARG A 54 9.90 3.19 -15.86
C ARG A 54 8.86 2.84 -14.78
N PRO A 55 7.97 1.85 -14.96
CA PRO A 55 7.01 1.48 -13.91
C PRO A 55 7.67 1.01 -12.61
N LEU A 56 8.78 0.24 -12.71
CA LEU A 56 9.51 -0.20 -11.50
C LEU A 56 10.07 0.97 -10.70
N ARG A 57 10.62 2.00 -11.37
CA ARG A 57 11.10 3.20 -10.69
C ARG A 57 9.97 4.03 -10.09
N GLU A 58 8.83 4.10 -10.77
CA GLU A 58 7.64 4.79 -10.23
C GLU A 58 7.11 4.07 -8.98
N LEU A 59 7.10 2.73 -8.97
CA LEU A 59 6.79 1.92 -7.78
C LEU A 59 7.78 2.14 -6.64
N ASP A 60 9.08 2.15 -6.92
CA ASP A 60 10.12 2.36 -5.91
C ASP A 60 9.96 3.73 -5.21
N VAL A 61 9.74 4.79 -5.99
CA VAL A 61 9.48 6.13 -5.46
C VAL A 61 8.18 6.19 -4.65
N ALA A 62 7.12 5.53 -5.12
CA ALA A 62 5.86 5.49 -4.38
C ALA A 62 5.95 4.69 -3.08
N LEU A 63 6.68 3.57 -3.09
CA LEU A 63 6.97 2.77 -1.88
C LEU A 63 7.72 3.59 -0.85
N ALA A 64 8.73 4.37 -1.26
CA ALA A 64 9.45 5.26 -0.35
C ALA A 64 8.52 6.31 0.29
N ARG A 65 7.61 6.91 -0.49
CA ARG A 65 6.61 7.86 0.03
C ARG A 65 5.65 7.22 1.03
N VAL A 66 5.15 6.02 0.73
CA VAL A 66 4.29 5.26 1.66
C VAL A 66 5.04 4.93 2.95
N ALA A 67 6.33 4.58 2.88
CA ALA A 67 7.17 4.33 4.05
C ALA A 67 7.39 5.58 4.92
N GLU A 68 7.35 6.78 4.31
CA GLU A 68 7.38 8.07 5.01
C GLU A 68 5.99 8.49 5.56
N GLY A 69 4.94 7.70 5.32
CA GLY A 69 3.58 7.93 5.83
C GLY A 69 2.63 8.60 4.82
N ASP A 70 3.08 8.86 3.59
CA ASP A 70 2.22 9.40 2.53
C ASP A 70 1.39 8.28 1.87
N LEU A 71 0.22 8.01 2.46
CA LEU A 71 -0.75 7.01 1.97
C LEU A 71 -1.61 7.51 0.79
N MET A 72 -1.30 8.69 0.23
CA MET A 72 -1.94 9.23 -0.97
C MET A 72 -1.12 8.96 -2.24
N ALA A 73 0.03 8.32 -2.10
CA ALA A 73 0.84 7.91 -3.24
C ALA A 73 0.11 6.83 -4.06
N GLU A 74 -0.11 7.11 -5.35
CA GLU A 74 -0.66 6.16 -6.31
C GLU A 74 0.27 6.01 -7.50
N VAL A 75 0.31 4.80 -8.06
CA VAL A 75 1.09 4.49 -9.25
C VAL A 75 0.15 4.17 -10.41
N ALA A 76 0.46 4.71 -11.59
CA ALA A 76 -0.30 4.40 -12.80
C ALA A 76 -0.19 2.91 -13.16
N VAL A 77 -1.22 2.36 -13.78
CA VAL A 77 -1.25 0.95 -14.24
C VAL A 77 -1.18 0.94 -15.77
N PRO A 78 0.02 1.00 -16.37
CA PRO A 78 0.18 1.23 -17.80
C PRO A 78 -0.02 0.01 -18.69
N ALA A 79 -0.01 -1.21 -18.12
CA ALA A 79 -0.05 -2.46 -18.86
C ALA A 79 -0.90 -3.50 -18.13
N ASP A 80 -1.42 -4.48 -18.87
CA ASP A 80 -2.17 -5.61 -18.31
C ASP A 80 -1.30 -6.88 -18.28
N ASP A 81 -0.10 -6.72 -17.72
CA ASP A 81 0.87 -7.77 -17.49
C ASP A 81 1.22 -7.87 -15.99
N GLU A 82 2.25 -8.65 -15.65
CA GLU A 82 2.68 -8.86 -14.27
C GLU A 82 3.11 -7.56 -13.58
N ILE A 83 3.68 -6.61 -14.33
CA ILE A 83 4.08 -5.30 -13.80
C ILE A 83 2.84 -4.45 -13.50
N GLY A 84 1.85 -4.49 -14.39
CA GLY A 84 0.54 -3.89 -14.14
C GLY A 84 -0.18 -4.49 -12.93
N ALA A 85 -0.17 -5.81 -12.80
CA ALA A 85 -0.73 -6.51 -11.64
C ALA A 85 -0.05 -6.09 -10.34
N LEU A 86 1.28 -5.96 -10.33
CA LEU A 86 2.02 -5.47 -9.17
C LEU A 86 1.62 -4.03 -8.80
N ALA A 87 1.47 -3.14 -9.78
CA ALA A 87 1.01 -1.77 -9.53
C ALA A 87 -0.41 -1.73 -8.94
N ARG A 88 -1.32 -2.59 -9.43
CA ARG A 88 -2.67 -2.73 -8.84
C ARG A 88 -2.63 -3.22 -7.40
N HIS A 89 -1.82 -4.24 -7.09
CA HIS A 89 -1.68 -4.74 -5.72
C HIS A 89 -1.08 -3.68 -4.78
N PHE A 90 -0.12 -2.90 -5.26
CA PHE A 90 0.45 -1.79 -4.51
C PHE A 90 -0.61 -0.72 -4.18
N ASN A 91 -1.37 -0.26 -5.17
CA ASN A 91 -2.42 0.73 -4.95
C ASN A 91 -3.50 0.21 -3.99
N GLU A 92 -3.90 -1.05 -4.12
CA GLU A 92 -4.88 -1.68 -3.23
C GLU A 92 -4.37 -1.78 -1.78
N MET A 93 -3.12 -2.19 -1.59
CA MET A 93 -2.49 -2.21 -0.27
C MET A 93 -2.48 -0.81 0.36
N THR A 94 -2.07 0.20 -0.42
CA THR A 94 -1.99 1.59 0.05
C THR A 94 -3.37 2.14 0.42
N ARG A 95 -4.40 1.80 -0.36
CA ARG A 95 -5.80 2.14 -0.07
C ARG A 95 -6.26 1.52 1.26
N VAL A 96 -5.98 0.23 1.48
CA VAL A 96 -6.32 -0.46 2.74
C VAL A 96 -5.59 0.18 3.91
N LEU A 97 -4.30 0.50 3.78
CA LEU A 97 -3.54 1.19 4.83
C LEU A 97 -4.16 2.54 5.17
N ARG A 98 -4.55 3.33 4.15
CA ARG A 98 -5.20 4.63 4.34
C ARG A 98 -6.53 4.48 5.10
N GLU A 99 -7.39 3.55 4.67
CA GLU A 99 -8.68 3.30 5.33
C GLU A 99 -8.50 2.91 6.80
N ARG A 100 -7.45 2.13 7.12
CA ARG A 100 -7.13 1.75 8.50
C ARG A 100 -6.63 2.93 9.32
N ALA A 101 -5.78 3.78 8.76
CA ALA A 101 -5.28 4.99 9.42
C ALA A 101 -6.44 5.96 9.71
N GLU A 102 -7.32 6.21 8.74
CA GLU A 102 -8.50 7.07 8.92
C GLU A 102 -9.44 6.54 10.01
N GLU A 103 -9.62 5.22 10.11
CA GLU A 103 -10.45 4.63 11.16
C GLU A 103 -9.81 4.79 12.55
N GLN A 104 -8.49 4.66 12.65
CA GLN A 104 -7.77 4.92 13.90
C GLN A 104 -7.89 6.38 14.32
N ASP A 105 -7.74 7.33 13.39
CA ASP A 105 -7.91 8.76 13.67
C ASP A 105 -9.33 9.09 14.15
N ARG A 106 -10.35 8.46 13.55
CA ARG A 106 -11.75 8.61 14.00
C ARG A 106 -11.96 8.06 15.40
N LEU A 107 -11.38 6.91 15.72
CA LEU A 107 -11.48 6.31 17.05
C LEU A 107 -10.76 7.16 18.11
N ALA A 108 -9.59 7.71 17.78
CA ALA A 108 -8.86 8.61 18.66
C ALA A 108 -9.67 9.90 18.94
N ALA A 109 -10.20 10.52 17.88
CA ALA A 109 -11.07 11.69 18.03
C ALA A 109 -12.33 11.38 18.86
N ALA A 110 -12.96 10.22 18.63
CA ALA A 110 -14.09 9.77 19.44
C ALA A 110 -13.68 9.55 20.92
N GLY A 111 -12.49 9.00 21.17
CA GLY A 111 -11.93 8.82 22.50
C GLY A 111 -11.70 10.13 23.25
N GLU A 112 -11.16 11.15 22.58
CA GLU A 112 -10.97 12.48 23.14
C GLU A 112 -12.31 13.13 23.51
N LEU A 113 -13.29 13.08 22.61
CA LEU A 113 -14.65 13.58 22.86
C LEU A 113 -15.32 12.83 24.03
N LEU A 114 -15.23 11.50 24.05
CA LEU A 114 -15.78 10.67 25.13
C LEU A 114 -15.11 10.97 26.47
N ALA A 115 -13.82 11.28 26.50
CA ALA A 115 -13.13 11.68 27.73
C ALA A 115 -13.70 12.99 28.29
N GLY A 116 -13.93 13.98 27.43
CA GLY A 116 -14.56 15.26 27.80
C GLY A 116 -15.97 15.07 28.33
N VAL A 117 -16.83 14.39 27.55
CA VAL A 117 -18.22 14.08 27.95
C VAL A 117 -18.24 13.27 29.25
N ALA A 118 -17.35 12.29 29.39
CA ALA A 118 -17.30 11.47 30.58
C ALA A 118 -16.99 12.31 31.83
N HIS A 119 -16.02 13.23 31.73
CA HIS A 119 -15.69 14.12 32.84
C HIS A 119 -16.89 15.00 33.24
N GLU A 120 -17.54 15.62 32.25
CA GLU A 120 -18.70 16.48 32.49
C GLU A 120 -19.92 15.75 33.04
N VAL A 121 -20.14 14.48 32.66
CA VAL A 121 -21.24 13.65 33.17
C VAL A 121 -20.91 13.07 34.56
N ASN A 122 -19.64 12.81 34.86
CA ASN A 122 -19.26 12.27 36.16
C ASN A 122 -19.54 13.28 37.29
N THR A 123 -19.39 14.57 37.02
CA THR A 123 -19.67 15.66 37.97
C THR A 123 -21.12 15.68 38.49
N PRO A 124 -22.17 15.76 37.65
CA PRO A 124 -23.55 15.70 38.11
C PRO A 124 -23.91 14.35 38.71
N LEU A 125 -23.34 13.23 38.23
CA LEU A 125 -23.54 11.92 38.88
C LEU A 125 -22.96 11.90 40.31
N ALA A 126 -21.77 12.47 40.52
CA ALA A 126 -21.18 12.60 41.84
C ALA A 126 -22.04 13.47 42.76
N ALA A 127 -22.59 14.58 42.24
CA ALA A 127 -23.52 15.43 42.99
C ALA A 127 -24.81 14.69 43.38
N ILE A 128 -25.44 13.95 42.45
CA ILE A 128 -26.63 13.14 42.71
C ILE A 128 -26.33 12.07 43.77
N ALA A 129 -25.19 11.38 43.66
CA ALA A 129 -24.77 10.38 44.64
C ALA A 129 -24.58 10.99 46.03
N ALA A 130 -23.91 12.14 46.12
CA ALA A 130 -23.69 12.85 47.38
C ALA A 130 -25.01 13.30 48.02
N HIS A 131 -25.95 13.83 47.23
CA HIS A 131 -27.28 14.21 47.74
C HIS A 131 -28.06 12.98 48.25
N ALA A 132 -28.04 11.87 47.50
CA ALA A 132 -28.67 10.64 47.92
C ALA A 132 -28.05 10.08 49.21
N GLU A 133 -26.72 10.08 49.33
CA GLU A 133 -26.02 9.68 50.56
C GLU A 133 -26.39 10.57 51.75
N ASN A 134 -26.49 11.88 51.54
CA ASN A 134 -26.91 12.83 52.58
C ASN A 134 -28.37 12.60 53.03
N TRP A 135 -29.28 12.26 52.13
CA TRP A 135 -30.69 11.96 52.48
C TRP A 135 -30.79 10.66 53.28
N ILE A 136 -30.05 9.62 52.88
CA ILE A 136 -29.99 8.36 53.63
C ILE A 136 -29.48 8.57 55.06
N ALA A 137 -28.57 9.53 55.28
CA ALA A 137 -28.03 9.85 56.60
C ALA A 137 -29.03 10.59 57.52
N GLN A 138 -30.13 11.15 56.99
CA GLN A 138 -31.12 11.87 57.80
C GLN A 138 -32.05 10.90 58.56
N PRO A 139 -32.32 11.14 59.86
CA PRO A 139 -33.21 10.27 60.66
C PRO A 139 -34.70 10.40 60.31
N SER A 140 -35.10 11.44 59.58
CA SER A 140 -36.50 11.86 59.41
C SER A 140 -37.21 11.30 58.17
N ILE A 141 -36.55 10.45 57.37
CA ILE A 141 -37.14 9.84 56.17
C ILE A 141 -37.80 8.49 56.48
N SER A 142 -38.93 8.20 55.85
CA SER A 142 -39.61 6.90 55.99
C SER A 142 -38.80 5.75 55.38
N ASP A 143 -39.08 4.52 55.77
CA ASP A 143 -38.42 3.32 55.21
C ASP A 143 -38.63 3.20 53.69
N GLU A 144 -39.79 3.64 53.20
CA GLU A 144 -40.15 3.63 51.77
C GLU A 144 -39.32 4.66 50.99
N GLN A 145 -39.20 5.89 51.51
CA GLN A 145 -38.33 6.93 50.94
C GLN A 145 -36.86 6.51 50.97
N ARG A 146 -36.42 5.86 52.05
CA ARG A 146 -35.07 5.32 52.18
C ARG A 146 -34.80 4.28 51.10
N ALA A 147 -35.74 3.38 50.83
CA ALA A 147 -35.59 2.37 49.78
C ALA A 147 -35.45 2.99 48.38
N GLU A 148 -36.25 4.03 48.06
CA GLU A 148 -36.16 4.76 46.79
C GLU A 148 -34.81 5.47 46.60
N VAL A 149 -34.33 6.19 47.62
CA VAL A 149 -33.04 6.91 47.55
C VAL A 149 -31.87 5.94 47.41
N VAL A 150 -31.91 4.79 48.09
CA VAL A 150 -30.92 3.72 47.93
C VAL A 150 -30.92 3.17 46.50
N GLN A 151 -32.09 3.06 45.86
CA GLN A 151 -32.19 2.66 44.47
C GLN A 151 -31.57 3.71 43.53
N ILE A 152 -31.85 4.99 43.74
CA ILE A 152 -31.24 6.10 42.97
C ILE A 152 -29.71 6.05 43.08
N LEU A 153 -29.18 5.99 44.31
CA LEU A 153 -27.74 5.91 44.56
C LEU A 153 -27.08 4.73 43.82
N ARG A 154 -27.74 3.57 43.83
CA ARG A 154 -27.27 2.37 43.13
C ARG A 154 -27.22 2.58 41.62
N GLN A 155 -28.24 3.20 41.04
CA GLN A 155 -28.26 3.49 39.60
C GLN A 155 -27.22 4.54 39.22
N THR A 156 -27.04 5.59 40.02
CA THR A 156 -26.01 6.62 39.81
C THR A 156 -24.60 6.03 39.82
N LYS A 157 -24.28 5.18 40.81
CA LYS A 157 -23.00 4.46 40.89
C LYS A 157 -22.80 3.51 39.72
N ARG A 158 -23.87 2.84 39.27
CA ARG A 158 -23.82 1.95 38.10
C ARG A 158 -23.57 2.73 36.81
N ALA A 159 -24.23 3.87 36.61
CA ALA A 159 -24.03 4.74 35.46
C ALA A 159 -22.59 5.26 35.39
N ALA A 160 -22.04 5.75 36.50
CA ALA A 160 -20.65 6.19 36.58
C ALA A 160 -19.66 5.07 36.23
N LYS A 161 -19.90 3.85 36.72
CA LYS A 161 -19.07 2.68 36.41
C LYS A 161 -19.12 2.28 34.92
N LEU A 162 -20.30 2.30 34.30
CA LEU A 162 -20.45 1.98 32.88
C LEU A 162 -19.71 2.98 31.99
N LEU A 163 -19.85 4.26 32.32
CA LEU A 163 -19.23 5.36 31.59
C LEU A 163 -17.69 5.32 31.70
N HIS A 164 -17.15 4.98 32.88
CA HIS A 164 -15.72 4.75 33.06
C HIS A 164 -15.22 3.52 32.26
N GLY A 165 -16.03 2.45 32.19
CA GLY A 165 -15.71 1.26 31.39
C GLY A 165 -15.66 1.54 29.89
N LEU A 166 -16.57 2.36 29.37
CA LEU A 166 -16.58 2.78 27.96
C LEU A 166 -15.33 3.60 27.62
N LEU A 167 -14.95 4.55 28.48
CA LEU A 167 -13.74 5.36 28.29
C LEU A 167 -12.46 4.52 28.27
N HIS A 168 -12.38 3.54 29.17
CA HIS A 168 -11.25 2.60 29.20
C HIS A 168 -11.18 1.74 27.94
N PHE A 169 -12.32 1.27 27.42
CA PHE A 169 -12.38 0.48 26.20
C PHE A 169 -11.81 1.25 25.00
N VAL A 170 -12.24 2.51 24.81
CA VAL A 170 -11.79 3.31 23.66
C VAL A 170 -10.30 3.63 23.73
N ARG A 171 -9.77 3.92 24.92
CA ARG A 171 -8.31 4.10 25.14
C ARG A 171 -7.49 2.82 25.01
N ALA A 172 -8.08 1.65 25.26
CA ALA A 172 -7.38 0.37 25.10
C ALA A 172 -7.15 0.02 23.62
N THR A 173 -8.00 0.52 22.72
CA THR A 173 -7.83 0.40 21.26
C THR A 173 -6.73 1.29 20.67
N GLU A 174 -6.19 2.25 21.43
CA GLU A 174 -5.09 3.12 21.00
C GLU A 174 -3.69 2.51 21.23
N ARG A 175 -3.59 1.38 21.94
CA ARG A 175 -2.32 0.68 22.25
C ARG A 175 -2.14 -0.59 21.44
#